data_AF-A0A9E5GGL5-F1
#
_entry.id   AF-A0A9E5GGL5-F1
#
_cell.length_a   1.000
_cell.length_b   1.000
_cell.length_c   1.000
_cell.angle_alpha   90.00
_cell.angle_beta   90.00
_cell.angle_gamma   90.00
#
_symmetry.space_group_name_H-M   'P 1'
#
loop_
_entity.id
_entity.type
_entity.pdbx_description
1 polymer ?
#
loop_
_entity_poly.entity_id
_entity_poly.type
_entity_poly.pdbx_seq_one_letter_code
_entity_poly.pdbx_strand_id
1 'polypeptide(L)'
;SHGLRGYKGNIHISFGTPISGEFQNSEQVAAEIDRQIHTSYKLWPSNLFAYDYLSKEGRFTDSYKDFDTQAFLYRFKGARDEVRNYALNAYANPVRSYLAANS
;
A
#
# COMPACT_ATOMS: atom_id res chain seq x y z
N SER A 1 20.65 24.99 -4.36
CA SER A 1 19.44 24.28 -3.90
C SER A 1 18.68 23.74 -5.11
N HIS A 2 19.03 22.56 -5.61
CA HIS A 2 18.29 21.91 -6.70
C HIS A 2 17.14 21.09 -6.10
N GLY A 3 16.05 21.77 -5.77
CA GLY A 3 14.84 21.14 -5.24
C GLY A 3 14.21 20.21 -6.28
N LEU A 4 13.87 18.98 -5.83
CA LEU A 4 12.72 18.14 -6.23
C LEU A 4 12.10 18.40 -7.62
N ARG A 5 12.91 18.40 -8.70
CA ARG A 5 12.46 18.50 -10.11
C ARG A 5 12.62 17.17 -10.85
N GLY A 6 12.42 16.05 -10.16
CA GLY A 6 12.27 14.75 -10.79
C GLY A 6 10.80 14.50 -11.14
N TYR A 7 10.52 13.79 -12.24
CA TYR A 7 9.19 13.32 -12.59
C TYR A 7 8.56 12.59 -11.39
N LYS A 8 7.56 13.21 -10.75
CA LYS A 8 6.86 12.60 -9.62
C LYS A 8 5.78 11.66 -10.18
N GLY A 9 6.22 10.54 -10.75
CA GLY A 9 5.32 9.50 -11.25
C GLY A 9 4.52 8.82 -10.10
N ASN A 10 3.44 8.13 -10.47
CA ASN A 10 2.58 7.31 -9.59
C ASN A 10 1.86 8.03 -8.45
N ILE A 11 1.47 9.30 -8.63
CA ILE A 11 0.50 9.93 -7.73
C ILE A 11 -0.89 9.35 -8.07
N HIS A 12 -1.51 8.67 -7.10
CA HIS A 12 -2.91 8.26 -7.18
C HIS A 12 -3.72 9.12 -6.21
N ILE A 13 -4.71 9.83 -6.75
CA ILE A 13 -5.72 10.54 -5.97
C ILE A 13 -7.03 9.80 -6.22
N SER A 14 -7.72 9.42 -5.16
CA SER A 14 -9.05 8.83 -5.21
C SER A 14 -9.99 9.64 -4.32
N PHE A 15 -11.25 9.72 -4.73
CA PHE A 15 -12.31 10.35 -3.98
C PHE A 15 -13.33 9.27 -3.56
N GLY A 16 -13.70 9.27 -2.28
CA GLY A 16 -14.76 8.43 -1.77
C GLY A 16 -16.14 8.88 -2.27
N THR A 17 -17.15 8.07 -1.96
CA THR A 17 -18.56 8.41 -2.19
C THR A 17 -19.09 9.26 -1.04
N PRO A 18 -19.94 10.27 -1.29
CA PRO A 18 -20.58 11.01 -0.22
C PRO A 18 -21.21 10.06 0.80
N ILE A 19 -20.85 10.22 2.07
CA ILE A 19 -21.39 9.40 3.14
C ILE A 19 -22.86 9.77 3.34
N SER A 20 -23.75 8.82 3.07
CA SER A 20 -25.20 8.97 3.21
C SER A 20 -25.77 7.82 4.02
N GLY A 21 -26.57 8.12 5.05
CA GLY A 21 -27.22 7.12 5.91
C GLY A 21 -27.46 7.64 7.32
N GLU A 22 -28.22 6.88 8.10
CA GLU A 22 -28.35 7.10 9.54
C GLU A 22 -27.25 6.33 10.29
N PHE A 23 -26.41 7.05 11.00
CA PHE A 23 -25.37 6.49 11.88
C PHE A 23 -25.77 6.73 13.32
N GLN A 24 -25.61 5.72 14.17
CA GLN A 24 -26.05 5.81 15.57
C GLN A 24 -25.07 6.61 16.44
N ASN A 25 -23.79 6.71 16.04
CA ASN A 25 -22.75 7.41 16.77
C ASN A 25 -21.57 7.80 15.86
N SER A 26 -20.63 8.57 16.41
CA SER A 26 -19.41 9.01 15.73
C SER A 26 -18.51 7.87 15.28
N GLU A 27 -18.49 6.76 16.02
CA GLU A 27 -17.63 5.61 15.75
C GLU A 27 -18.05 4.91 14.45
N GLN A 28 -19.36 4.79 14.18
CA GLN A 28 -19.86 4.21 12.94
C GLN A 28 -19.54 5.09 11.72
N VAL A 29 -19.56 6.42 11.86
CA VAL A 29 -19.15 7.34 10.78
C VAL A 29 -17.66 7.20 10.49
N ALA A 30 -16.83 7.12 11.54
CA ALA A 30 -15.39 6.93 11.40
C ALA A 30 -15.04 5.61 10.69
N ALA A 31 -15.74 4.53 11.04
CA ALA A 31 -15.56 3.23 10.38
C ALA A 31 -15.90 3.27 8.88
N GLU A 32 -16.93 4.01 8.46
CA GLU A 32 -17.26 4.16 7.03
C GLU A 32 -16.23 5.02 6.29
N ILE A 33 -15.70 6.07 6.94
CA ILE A 33 -14.57 6.85 6.39
C ILE A 33 -13.35 5.94 6.18
N ASP A 34 -12.97 5.16 7.20
CA ASP A 34 -11.84 4.24 7.14
C ASP A 34 -12.03 3.20 6.03
N ARG A 35 -13.23 2.62 5.90
CA ARG A 35 -13.57 1.70 4.81
C ARG A 35 -13.36 2.34 3.44
N GLN A 36 -13.83 3.58 3.23
CA GLN A 36 -13.67 4.27 1.95
C GLN A 36 -12.22 4.64 1.65
N ILE A 37 -11.43 5.04 2.65
CA ILE A 37 -10.00 5.33 2.50
C ILE A 37 -9.23 4.05 2.13
N HIS A 38 -9.47 2.95 2.83
CA HIS A 38 -8.78 1.69 2.60
C HIS A 38 -9.14 1.05 1.26
N THR A 39 -10.41 1.10 0.85
CA THR A 39 -10.85 0.58 -0.46
C THR A 39 -10.42 1.45 -1.63
N SER A 40 -10.31 2.77 -1.42
CA SER A 40 -9.73 3.71 -2.39
C SER A 40 -8.21 3.62 -2.52
N TYR A 41 -7.55 2.85 -1.66
CA TYR A 41 -6.10 2.73 -1.68
C TYR A 41 -5.68 1.88 -2.88
N LYS A 42 -5.17 2.53 -3.92
CA LYS A 42 -4.58 1.81 -5.05
C LYS A 42 -3.34 1.06 -4.60
N LEU A 43 -3.46 -0.27 -4.53
CA LEU A 43 -2.32 -1.16 -4.31
C LEU A 43 -1.49 -1.23 -5.58
N TRP A 44 -0.21 -0.83 -5.47
CA TRP A 44 0.75 -0.95 -6.56
C TRP A 44 1.43 -2.31 -6.51
N PRO A 45 1.99 -2.80 -7.63
CA PRO A 45 2.73 -4.06 -7.66
C PRO A 45 3.86 -4.13 -6.62
N SER A 46 4.52 -3.01 -6.32
CA SER A 46 5.53 -2.95 -5.25
C SER A 46 4.96 -3.18 -3.85
N ASN A 47 3.70 -2.78 -3.60
CA ASN A 47 3.05 -3.03 -2.32
C ASN A 47 2.75 -4.53 -2.16
N LEU A 48 2.14 -5.11 -3.20
CA LEU A 48 1.75 -6.52 -3.25
C LEU A 48 2.98 -7.43 -3.16
N PHE A 49 4.01 -7.14 -3.95
CA PHE A 49 5.27 -7.88 -3.90
C PHE A 49 5.93 -7.80 -2.52
N ALA A 50 6.00 -6.60 -1.91
CA ALA A 50 6.63 -6.46 -0.59
C ALA A 50 5.87 -7.22 0.50
N TYR A 51 4.52 -7.28 0.41
CA TYR A 51 3.71 -8.09 1.31
C TYR A 51 4.04 -9.57 1.17
N ASP A 52 3.94 -10.11 -0.04
CA ASP A 52 4.21 -11.53 -0.34
C ASP A 52 5.66 -11.93 0.00
N TYR A 53 6.62 -11.06 -0.32
CA TYR A 53 8.04 -11.27 0.01
C TYR A 53 8.29 -11.37 1.52
N LEU A 54 7.59 -10.58 2.34
CA LEU A 54 7.73 -10.58 3.80
C LEU A 54 6.96 -11.71 4.48
N SER A 55 5.76 -12.03 4.00
CA SER A 55 4.97 -13.15 4.53
C SER A 55 5.48 -14.52 4.06
N LYS A 56 6.30 -14.53 3.00
CA LYS A 56 6.72 -15.75 2.27
C LYS A 56 5.53 -16.49 1.67
N GLU A 57 4.49 -15.75 1.33
CA GLU A 57 3.29 -16.23 0.63
C GLU A 57 3.31 -15.72 -0.81
N GLY A 58 2.61 -16.40 -1.72
CA GLY A 58 2.49 -15.98 -3.12
C GLY A 58 1.07 -15.51 -3.47
N ARG A 59 0.36 -14.90 -2.50
CA ARG A 59 -1.08 -14.59 -2.59
C ARG A 59 -1.42 -13.69 -3.78
N PHE A 60 -0.50 -12.80 -4.15
CA PHE A 60 -0.69 -11.78 -5.17
C PHE A 60 0.28 -11.94 -6.35
N THR A 61 0.90 -13.11 -6.52
CA THR A 61 1.92 -13.37 -7.56
C THR A 61 1.49 -12.90 -8.96
N ASP A 62 0.25 -13.21 -9.36
CA ASP A 62 -0.28 -12.80 -10.67
C ASP A 62 -0.44 -11.27 -10.80
N SER A 63 -0.68 -10.57 -9.69
CA SER A 63 -0.91 -9.13 -9.65
C SER A 63 0.37 -8.29 -9.80
N TYR A 64 1.54 -8.91 -9.62
CA TYR A 64 2.84 -8.26 -9.84
C TYR A 64 3.73 -9.02 -10.84
N LYS A 65 3.15 -9.88 -11.70
CA LYS A 65 3.89 -10.68 -12.69
C LYS A 65 4.81 -9.86 -13.62
N ASP A 66 4.37 -8.65 -13.98
CA ASP A 66 5.11 -7.74 -14.87
C ASP A 66 5.99 -6.74 -14.09
N PHE A 67 6.03 -6.85 -12.76
CA PHE A 67 6.83 -5.99 -11.90
C PHE A 67 8.25 -6.55 -11.76
N ASP A 68 9.25 -5.70 -11.98
CA ASP A 68 10.65 -6.07 -11.80
C ASP A 68 11.00 -6.16 -10.30
N THR A 69 10.70 -7.33 -9.73
CA THR A 69 10.96 -7.66 -8.33
C THR A 69 12.44 -7.58 -7.96
N GLN A 70 13.32 -7.95 -8.89
CA GLN A 70 14.76 -7.95 -8.67
C GLN A 70 15.31 -6.52 -8.62
N ALA A 71 14.94 -5.67 -9.59
CA ALA A 71 15.32 -4.26 -9.56
C ALA A 71 14.76 -3.53 -8.33
N PHE A 72 13.56 -3.90 -7.86
CA PHE A 72 13.01 -3.36 -6.61
C PHE A 72 13.85 -3.76 -5.39
N LEU A 73 14.17 -5.05 -5.22
CA LEU A 73 15.02 -5.51 -4.11
C LEU A 73 16.44 -4.93 -4.18
N TYR A 74 16.97 -4.74 -5.39
CA TYR A 74 18.30 -4.16 -5.61
C TYR A 74 18.43 -2.73 -5.03
N ARG A 75 17.33 -1.98 -4.91
CA ARG A 75 17.32 -0.64 -4.26
C ARG A 75 17.77 -0.68 -2.81
N PHE A 76 17.64 -1.83 -2.15
CA PHE A 76 18.03 -2.05 -0.76
C PHE A 76 19.37 -2.80 -0.64
N LYS A 77 20.08 -3.02 -1.74
CA LYS A 77 21.40 -3.66 -1.74
C LYS A 77 22.38 -2.83 -0.90
N GLY A 78 23.07 -3.50 0.02
CA GLY A 78 24.01 -2.84 0.95
C GLY A 78 23.35 -2.17 2.15
N ALA A 79 22.02 -2.11 2.23
CA ALA A 79 21.33 -1.70 3.44
C ALA A 79 21.39 -2.82 4.50
N ARG A 80 21.57 -2.42 5.76
CA ARG A 80 21.39 -3.31 6.93
C ARG A 80 20.02 -3.99 6.86
N ASP A 81 19.95 -5.24 7.29
CA ASP A 81 18.73 -6.04 7.24
C ASP A 81 17.54 -5.34 7.92
N GLU A 82 17.78 -4.69 9.06
CA GLU A 82 16.76 -3.91 9.79
C GLU A 82 16.16 -2.78 8.95
N VAL A 83 17.02 -2.00 8.26
CA VAL A 83 16.59 -0.87 7.43
C VAL A 83 15.81 -1.35 6.22
N ARG A 84 16.29 -2.43 5.58
CA ARG A 84 15.59 -3.08 4.47
C ARG A 84 14.23 -3.61 4.90
N ASN A 85 14.16 -4.31 6.03
CA ASN A 85 12.91 -4.83 6.57
C ASN A 85 11.93 -3.71 6.91
N TYR A 86 12.39 -2.62 7.52
CA TYR A 86 11.54 -1.46 7.79
C TYR A 86 10.96 -0.86 6.49
N ALA A 87 11.80 -0.66 5.47
CA ALA A 87 11.36 -0.13 4.19
C ALA A 87 10.37 -1.05 3.48
N LEU A 88 10.63 -2.36 3.44
CA LEU A 88 9.71 -3.34 2.87
C LEU A 88 8.37 -3.36 3.62
N ASN A 89 8.38 -3.24 4.95
CA ASN A 89 7.15 -3.16 5.73
C ASN A 89 6.35 -1.90 5.39
N ALA A 90 7.00 -0.75 5.14
CA ALA A 90 6.32 0.46 4.68
C ALA A 90 5.58 0.24 3.34
N TYR A 91 6.16 -0.55 2.42
CA TYR A 91 5.49 -0.94 1.18
C TYR A 91 4.37 -1.96 1.39
N ALA A 92 4.50 -2.88 2.34
CA ALA A 92 3.50 -3.92 2.61
C ALA A 92 2.29 -3.42 3.43
N ASN A 93 2.45 -2.35 4.22
CA ASN A 93 1.40 -1.83 5.11
C ASN A 93 0.08 -1.50 4.40
N PRO A 94 0.07 -0.84 3.22
CA PRO A 94 -1.16 -0.65 2.44
C PRO A 94 -1.95 -1.93 2.18
N VAL A 95 -1.26 -3.05 1.89
CA VAL A 95 -1.90 -4.34 1.65
C VAL A 95 -2.53 -4.87 2.94
N ARG A 96 -1.84 -4.74 4.08
CA ARG A 96 -2.38 -5.14 5.40
C ARG A 96 -3.63 -4.35 5.75
N SER A 97 -3.60 -3.03 5.56
CA SER A 97 -4.76 -2.16 5.79
C SER A 97 -5.92 -2.51 4.86
N TYR A 98 -5.64 -2.74 3.57
CA TYR A 98 -6.65 -3.20 2.61
C TYR A 98 -7.27 -4.54 3.04
N LEU A 99 -6.46 -5.53 3.44
CA LEU A 99 -6.97 -6.82 3.88
C LEU A 99 -7.81 -6.73 5.16
N ALA A 100 -7.39 -5.92 6.14
CA ALA A 100 -8.13 -5.71 7.38
C ALA A 100 -9.47 -4.98 7.18
N ALA A 101 -9.57 -4.11 6.16
CA ALA A 101 -10.80 -3.41 5.82
C ALA A 101 -11.79 -4.24 4.97
N ASN A 102 -11.34 -5.35 4.38
CA ASN A 102 -12.14 -6.23 3.51
C ASN A 102 -12.31 -7.65 4.08
N SER A 103 -11.94 -7.85 5.36
CA SER A 103 -12.12 -9.10 6.13
C SER A 103 -13.34 -9.03 7.01
#